data_AF-A0A6N8DQE4-F1
#
_entry.id   AF-A0A6N8DQE4-F1
#
_cell.length_a   1.000
_cell.length_b   1.000
_cell.length_c   1.000
_cell.angle_alpha   90.00
_cell.angle_beta   90.00
_cell.angle_gamma   90.00
#
_symmetry.space_group_name_H-M   'P 1'
#
loop_
_entity.id
_entity.type
_entity.pdbx_description
1 polymer ?
#
loop_
_entity_poly.entity_id
_entity_poly.type
_entity_poly.pdbx_seq_one_letter_code
_entity_poly.pdbx_strand_id
1 'polypeptide(L)'
;MAQRREAETFDLQFDTLTAPFAVTVGRYEDGRVGEIFVNSHKRDQMFDHLARDTAILMSFALQHGATMESLRAALTRDANGNPLGLAGAVLDAIGEAA
;
A
#
# COMPACT_ATOMS: atom_id res chain seq x y z
N MET A 1 10.19 -20.34 13.05
CA MET A 1 9.83 -20.78 11.68
C MET A 1 9.23 -19.58 10.98
N ALA A 2 9.81 -19.12 9.87
CA ALA A 2 9.29 -17.96 9.15
C ALA A 2 7.93 -18.33 8.55
N GLN A 3 6.85 -17.80 9.14
CA GLN A 3 5.51 -17.95 8.62
C GLN A 3 5.42 -17.12 7.33
N ARG A 4 5.80 -17.74 6.21
CA ARG A 4 5.79 -17.09 4.89
C ARG A 4 4.34 -17.02 4.44
N ARG A 5 3.75 -15.84 4.67
CA ARG A 5 2.43 -15.43 4.15
C ARG A 5 2.45 -15.41 2.63
N GLU A 6 1.31 -15.67 1.99
CA GLU A 6 1.17 -15.44 0.56
C GLU A 6 1.44 -13.96 0.27
N ALA A 7 2.35 -13.70 -0.67
CA ALA A 7 2.75 -12.35 -1.02
C ALA A 7 2.74 -12.17 -2.54
N GLU A 8 2.04 -11.16 -3.02
CA GLU A 8 2.10 -10.73 -4.41
C GLU A 8 2.91 -9.45 -4.53
N THR A 9 3.57 -9.23 -5.66
CA THR A 9 4.28 -7.97 -5.95
C THR A 9 3.90 -7.47 -7.33
N PHE A 10 3.62 -6.17 -7.42
CA PHE A 10 3.30 -5.48 -8.66
C PHE A 10 3.90 -4.07 -8.68
N ASP A 11 4.06 -3.51 -9.87
CA ASP A 11 4.51 -2.13 -10.04
C ASP A 11 3.32 -1.18 -10.08
N LEU A 12 3.43 -0.08 -9.34
CA LEU A 12 2.44 0.99 -9.28
C LEU A 12 3.06 2.31 -9.74
N GLN A 13 2.50 2.89 -10.81
CA GLN A 13 2.80 4.26 -11.22
C GLN A 13 1.81 5.22 -10.55
N PHE A 14 2.29 6.09 -9.66
CA PHE A 14 1.44 7.04 -8.92
C PHE A 14 1.31 8.40 -9.61
N ASP A 15 2.42 8.95 -10.12
CA ASP A 15 2.43 10.22 -10.85
C ASP A 15 3.24 10.08 -12.16
N THR A 16 3.46 11.16 -12.89
CA THR A 16 4.26 11.14 -14.14
C THR A 16 5.74 11.49 -13.94
N LEU A 17 6.13 11.85 -12.72
CA LEU A 17 7.45 12.40 -12.38
C LEU A 17 8.34 11.38 -11.66
N THR A 18 7.76 10.39 -10.99
CA THR A 18 8.45 9.33 -10.28
C THR A 18 8.59 8.06 -11.14
N ALA A 19 9.60 7.25 -10.83
CA ALA A 19 9.61 5.87 -11.32
C ALA A 19 8.46 5.07 -10.66
N PRO A 20 8.03 3.94 -11.25
CA PRO A 20 7.10 3.05 -10.59
C PRO A 20 7.60 2.61 -9.21
N PHE A 21 6.68 2.39 -8.28
CA PHE A 21 6.95 1.79 -6.99
C PHE A 21 6.67 0.29 -7.06
N ALA A 22 7.55 -0.52 -6.50
CA ALA A 22 7.28 -1.93 -6.28
C ALA A 22 6.44 -2.07 -5.00
N VAL A 23 5.20 -2.53 -5.15
CA VAL A 23 4.26 -2.77 -4.05
C VAL A 23 4.18 -4.27 -3.80
N THR A 24 4.42 -4.70 -2.57
CA THR A 24 4.27 -6.10 -2.14
C THR A 24 3.17 -6.19 -1.08
N VAL A 25 2.23 -7.11 -1.26
CA VAL A 25 1.08 -7.28 -0.37
C VAL A 25 1.13 -8.67 0.25
N GLY A 26 1.25 -8.74 1.57
CA GLY A 26 1.18 -9.98 2.35
C GLY A 26 -0.23 -10.23 2.87
N ARG A 27 -0.75 -11.44 2.65
CA ARG A 27 -2.08 -11.87 3.10
C ARG A 27 -2.03 -12.95 4.17
N TYR A 28 -3.00 -12.92 5.07
CA TYR A 28 -3.27 -14.01 5.99
C TYR A 28 -3.89 -15.20 5.25
N GLU A 29 -3.96 -16.35 5.92
CA GLU A 29 -4.57 -17.58 5.37
C GLU A 29 -6.06 -17.40 5.03
N ASP A 30 -6.74 -16.42 5.65
CA ASP A 30 -8.13 -16.06 5.38
C ASP A 30 -8.28 -15.03 4.23
N GLY A 31 -7.21 -14.71 3.52
CA GLY A 31 -7.20 -13.78 2.39
C GLY A 31 -7.14 -12.29 2.78
N ARG A 32 -7.26 -11.95 4.08
CA ARG A 32 -7.14 -10.56 4.52
C ARG A 32 -5.73 -10.03 4.32
N VAL A 33 -5.63 -8.78 3.88
CA VAL A 33 -4.34 -8.07 3.78
C VAL A 33 -3.82 -7.76 5.18
N GLY A 34 -2.59 -8.17 5.48
CA GLY A 34 -1.95 -7.92 6.77
C GLY A 34 -0.71 -7.04 6.71
N GLU A 35 -0.02 -7.05 5.57
CA GLU A 35 1.23 -6.30 5.38
C GLU A 35 1.28 -5.72 3.98
N ILE A 36 1.79 -4.48 3.87
CA ILE A 36 2.03 -3.77 2.63
C ILE A 36 3.45 -3.21 2.69
N PHE A 37 4.23 -3.47 1.66
CA PHE A 37 5.56 -2.90 1.47
C PHE A 37 5.56 -2.08 0.18
N VAL A 38 6.18 -0.91 0.22
CA VAL A 38 6.34 -0.04 -0.96
C VAL A 38 7.80 0.36 -1.04
N ASN A 39 8.44 0.01 -2.14
CA ASN A 39 9.83 0.36 -2.42
C ASN A 39 9.91 1.18 -3.70
N SER A 40 10.68 2.26 -3.70
CA SER A 40 11.00 2.95 -4.94
C SER A 40 12.21 2.31 -5.61
N HIS A 41 12.30 2.46 -6.94
CA HIS A 41 13.47 2.04 -7.70
C HIS A 41 14.65 3.04 -7.58
N LYS A 42 14.47 4.19 -6.91
CA LYS A 42 15.50 5.23 -6.72
C LYS A 42 15.71 5.53 -5.23
N ARG A 43 16.75 4.94 -4.66
CA ARG A 43 16.98 4.75 -3.21
C ARG A 43 17.29 6.00 -2.36
N ASP A 44 17.53 7.17 -2.95
CA ASP A 44 18.07 8.33 -2.20
C ASP A 44 17.15 9.56 -2.16
N GLN A 45 15.86 9.39 -2.48
CA GLN A 45 14.91 10.50 -2.61
C GLN A 45 13.98 10.55 -1.39
N MET A 46 13.60 11.74 -0.94
CA MET A 46 12.58 11.97 0.11
C MET A 46 11.31 11.11 -0.08
N PHE A 47 10.92 10.88 -1.34
CA PHE A 47 9.79 10.04 -1.71
C PHE A 47 9.95 8.56 -1.34
N ASP A 48 11.17 8.01 -1.34
CA ASP A 48 11.39 6.61 -0.92
C ASP A 48 11.11 6.43 0.57
N HIS A 49 11.59 7.37 1.39
CA HIS A 49 11.30 7.37 2.83
C HIS A 49 9.80 7.51 3.10
N LEU A 50 9.14 8.47 2.44
CA LEU A 50 7.70 8.67 2.59
C LEU A 50 6.89 7.45 2.13
N ALA A 51 7.29 6.80 1.03
CA ALA A 51 6.65 5.59 0.54
C ALA A 51 6.78 4.43 1.55
N ARG A 52 7.99 4.22 2.08
CA ARG A 52 8.26 3.20 3.07
C ARG A 52 7.51 3.44 4.38
N ASP A 53 7.54 4.66 4.89
CA ASP A 53 6.84 5.05 6.12
C ASP A 53 5.32 4.87 5.96
N THR A 54 4.79 5.27 4.80
CA THR A 54 3.38 5.05 4.46
C THR A 54 3.02 3.56 4.48
N ALA A 55 3.84 2.71 3.87
CA ALA A 55 3.63 1.26 3.83
C ALA A 55 3.65 0.64 5.24
N ILE A 56 4.59 1.09 6.09
CA ILE A 56 4.69 0.68 7.49
C ILE A 56 3.44 1.09 8.27
N LEU A 57 2.99 2.34 8.13
CA LEU A 57 1.82 2.83 8.85
C LEU A 57 0.53 2.12 8.42
N MET A 58 0.37 1.84 7.12
CA MET A 58 -0.77 1.05 6.62
C MET A 58 -0.74 -0.38 7.18
N SER A 59 0.42 -1.03 7.14
CA SER A 59 0.59 -2.38 7.72
C SER A 59 0.26 -2.39 9.22
N PHE A 60 0.78 -1.41 9.95
CA PHE A 60 0.52 -1.27 11.38
C PHE A 60 -0.98 -1.09 11.65
N ALA A 61 -1.66 -0.22 10.90
CA ALA A 61 -3.09 0.02 11.07
C ALA A 61 -3.92 -1.25 10.80
N LEU A 62 -3.62 -1.98 9.72
CA LEU A 62 -4.29 -3.25 9.39
C LEU A 62 -4.12 -4.28 10.50
N GLN A 63 -2.91 -4.40 11.06
CA GLN A 63 -2.61 -5.30 12.16
C GLN A 63 -3.30 -4.91 13.48
N HIS A 64 -3.71 -3.64 13.62
CA HIS A 64 -4.39 -3.10 14.80
C HIS A 64 -5.89 -2.86 14.56
N GLY A 65 -6.49 -3.54 13.59
CA GLY A 65 -7.94 -3.63 13.42
C GLY A 65 -8.54 -2.65 12.41
N ALA A 66 -7.73 -1.84 11.71
CA ALA A 66 -8.23 -1.12 10.56
C ALA A 66 -8.57 -2.09 9.42
N THR A 67 -9.62 -1.78 8.65
CA THR A 67 -9.97 -2.50 7.42
C THR A 67 -9.49 -1.73 6.20
N MET A 68 -9.31 -2.42 5.07
CA MET A 68 -8.99 -1.78 3.77
C MET A 68 -10.02 -0.69 3.44
N GLU A 69 -11.31 -0.96 3.65
CA GLU A 69 -12.39 0.00 3.49
C GLU A 69 -12.21 1.23 4.39
N SER A 70 -11.96 1.06 5.69
CA SER A 70 -11.78 2.17 6.63
C SER A 70 -10.59 3.06 6.27
N LEU A 71 -9.49 2.45 5.81
CA LEU A 71 -8.32 3.18 5.36
C LEU A 71 -8.62 3.95 4.08
N ARG A 72 -9.27 3.32 3.08
CA ARG A 72 -9.66 3.99 1.82
C ARG A 72 -10.59 5.18 2.07
N ALA A 73 -11.49 5.07 3.04
CA ALA A 73 -12.42 6.13 3.42
C ALA A 73 -11.76 7.30 4.18
N ALA A 74 -10.68 7.03 4.93
CA ALA A 74 -9.99 8.04 5.73
C ALA A 74 -8.99 8.90 4.95
N LEU A 75 -8.50 8.42 3.80
CA LEU A 75 -7.46 9.09 3.02
C LEU A 75 -8.00 10.19 2.11
N THR A 76 -7.14 11.18 1.85
CA THR A 76 -7.46 12.35 1.02
C THR A 76 -7.76 11.97 -0.43
N ARG A 77 -8.92 12.41 -0.92
CA ARG A 77 -9.41 12.16 -2.27
C ARG A 77 -9.90 13.45 -2.93
N ASP A 78 -9.93 13.45 -4.26
CA ASP A 78 -10.55 14.53 -5.04
C ASP A 78 -12.10 14.40 -5.04
N ALA A 79 -12.77 15.34 -5.72
CA ALA A 79 -14.24 15.35 -5.82
C ALA A 79 -14.82 14.13 -6.57
N ASN A 80 -14.00 13.40 -7.33
CA ASN A 80 -14.39 12.20 -8.07
C ASN A 80 -14.05 10.91 -7.28
N GLY A 81 -13.47 11.03 -6.08
CA GLY A 81 -13.05 9.90 -5.26
C GLY A 81 -11.66 9.36 -5.61
N ASN A 82 -10.91 9.99 -6.51
CA ASN A 82 -9.55 9.53 -6.84
C ASN A 82 -8.58 9.84 -5.69
N PRO A 83 -7.63 8.94 -5.40
CA PRO A 83 -6.65 9.17 -4.36
C PRO A 83 -5.69 10.30 -4.77
N LEU A 84 -5.46 11.26 -3.87
CA LEU A 84 -4.51 12.35 -4.10
C LEU A 84 -3.10 12.06 -3.58
N GLY A 85 -2.94 10.98 -2.81
CA GLY A 85 -1.66 10.58 -2.22
C GLY A 85 -1.34 9.11 -2.49
N LEU A 86 -0.05 8.78 -2.41
CA LEU A 86 0.48 7.43 -2.65
C LEU A 86 -0.24 6.36 -1.82
N ALA A 87 -0.54 6.64 -0.55
CA ALA A 87 -1.26 5.73 0.33
C ALA A 87 -2.60 5.28 -0.28
N GLY A 88 -3.40 6.23 -0.77
CA GLY A 88 -4.70 5.94 -1.36
C GLY A 88 -4.56 5.17 -2.67
N ALA A 89 -3.59 5.55 -3.50
CA ALA A 89 -3.32 4.86 -4.76
C ALA A 89 -2.89 3.40 -4.53
N VAL A 90 -2.07 3.14 -3.52
CA VAL A 90 -1.69 1.79 -3.13
C VAL A 90 -2.91 0.99 -2.68
N LEU A 91 -3.75 1.53 -1.78
CA LEU A 91 -4.95 0.82 -1.32
C LEU A 91 -5.94 0.54 -2.45
N ASP A 92 -6.10 1.47 -3.39
CA ASP A 92 -7.00 1.30 -4.53
C ASP A 92 -6.46 0.28 -5.55
N ALA A 93 -5.14 0.17 -5.68
CA ALA A 93 -4.49 -0.83 -6.54
C ALA A 93 -4.54 -2.25 -5.97
N ILE A 94 -4.66 -2.40 -4.65
CA ILE A 94 -4.81 -3.71 -4.00
C ILE A 94 -6.25 -4.18 -4.20
N GLY A 95 -6.44 -5.14 -5.09
CA GLY A 95 -7.73 -5.82 -5.26
C GLY A 95 -8.18 -6.49 -3.96
N GLU A 96 -9.45 -6.31 -3.60
CA GLU A 96 -10.04 -7.09 -2.51
C GLU A 96 -10.13 -8.56 -2.95
N ALA A 97 -9.70 -9.47 -2.08
CA ALA A 97 -10.13 -10.86 -2.20
C ALA A 97 -11.63 -10.86 -1.86
N ALA A 98 -12.45 -11.24 -2.85
CA ALA A 98 -13.89 -11.40 -2.70
C ALA A 98 -14.24 -12.52 -1.69
#